data_AF-A0A954TMQ2-F1
#
_entry.id   AF-A0A954TMQ2-F1
#
_cell.length_a   1.000
_cell.length_b   1.000
_cell.length_c   1.000
_cell.angle_alpha   90.00
_cell.angle_beta   90.00
_cell.angle_gamma   90.00
#
_symmetry.space_group_name_H-M   'P 1'
#
loop_
_entity.id
_entity.type
_entity.pdbx_description
1 polymer ?
#
loop_
_entity_poly.entity_id
_entity_poly.type
_entity_poly.pdbx_seq_one_letter_code
_entity_poly.pdbx_strand_id
1 'polypeptide(L)'
;MFDANNLRSILVGVAMSFIGVGLASSDDASSKTSATPPKEVADLLQDNCLACHDQSSREGNLDLESATFDLADAETFHLWQYAFDRKDNYPLPNLYTSMLQRLGLEVDAFASATGTMRGLLR
;
A
#
# COMPACT_ATOMS: atom_id res chain seq x y z
N MET A 1 -18.09 -35.61 -26.69
CA MET A 1 -18.81 -36.86 -26.42
C MET A 1 -17.95 -38.01 -26.91
N PHE A 2 -17.15 -38.62 -26.03
CA PHE A 2 -16.64 -39.98 -26.25
C PHE A 2 -16.46 -40.67 -24.91
N ASP A 3 -17.03 -41.86 -24.88
CA ASP A 3 -17.36 -42.71 -23.74
C ASP A 3 -16.18 -43.61 -23.35
N ALA A 4 -16.28 -44.14 -22.14
CA ALA A 4 -15.31 -44.96 -21.46
C ALA A 4 -15.25 -46.40 -21.99
N ASN A 5 -14.17 -47.07 -21.60
CA ASN A 5 -14.07 -48.50 -21.28
C ASN A 5 -13.35 -49.41 -22.31
N ASN A 6 -12.12 -49.78 -21.91
CA ASN A 6 -11.55 -51.13 -21.99
C ASN A 6 -11.01 -51.62 -23.35
N LEU A 7 -9.68 -51.70 -23.48
CA LEU A 7 -9.01 -52.98 -23.75
C LEU A 7 -7.53 -52.94 -23.36
N ARG A 8 -7.13 -53.89 -22.52
CA ARG A 8 -5.77 -54.08 -22.05
C ARG A 8 -4.96 -54.92 -23.06
N SER A 9 -3.66 -54.61 -23.12
CA SER A 9 -2.55 -55.55 -23.34
C SER A 9 -2.21 -56.00 -24.77
N ILE A 10 -0.98 -55.68 -25.20
CA ILE A 10 0.11 -56.60 -25.65
C ILE A 10 1.37 -55.71 -25.80
N LEU A 11 2.29 -55.68 -24.82
CA LEU A 11 3.43 -56.57 -24.56
C LEU A 11 4.72 -56.19 -25.32
N VAL A 12 5.79 -56.12 -24.53
CA VAL A 12 7.23 -56.25 -24.86
C VAL A 12 8.00 -54.98 -25.25
N GLY A 13 8.70 -54.43 -24.23
CA GLY A 13 10.16 -54.43 -24.23
C GLY A 13 10.86 -53.27 -24.93
N VAL A 14 11.44 -52.38 -24.14
CA VAL A 14 12.89 -52.12 -24.04
C VAL A 14 13.09 -51.20 -22.84
N ALA A 15 13.82 -51.71 -21.85
CA ALA A 15 14.34 -50.90 -20.77
C ALA A 15 15.44 -50.00 -21.33
N MET A 16 15.22 -48.68 -21.29
CA MET A 16 16.32 -47.72 -21.32
C MET A 16 16.19 -46.81 -20.11
N SER A 17 17.21 -46.94 -19.25
CA SER A 17 17.53 -46.05 -18.15
C SER A 17 17.52 -44.60 -18.64
N PHE A 18 16.45 -43.87 -18.35
CA PHE A 18 16.49 -42.41 -18.38
C PHE A 18 16.89 -41.92 -16.99
N ILE A 19 18.13 -41.44 -16.95
CA ILE A 19 18.74 -40.65 -15.90
C ILE A 19 17.73 -39.59 -15.44
N GLY A 20 17.48 -39.55 -14.14
CA GLY A 20 16.55 -38.61 -13.52
C GLY A 20 16.95 -37.16 -13.82
N VAL A 21 16.08 -36.47 -14.54
CA VAL A 21 16.01 -35.01 -14.53
C VAL A 21 14.78 -34.68 -13.71
N GLY A 22 14.99 -34.41 -12.42
CA GLY A 22 13.97 -33.82 -11.58
C GLY A 22 13.63 -32.44 -12.13
N LEU A 23 12.41 -32.27 -12.62
CA LEU A 23 11.80 -30.95 -12.75
C LEU A 23 11.53 -30.47 -11.33
N ALA A 24 12.49 -29.75 -10.75
CA ALA A 24 12.27 -28.99 -9.54
C ALA A 24 11.27 -27.89 -9.88
N SER A 25 10.07 -27.97 -9.30
CA SER A 25 9.17 -26.83 -9.22
C SER A 25 9.88 -25.75 -8.41
N SER A 26 10.28 -24.66 -9.07
CA SER A 26 10.64 -23.43 -8.38
C SER A 26 9.34 -22.79 -7.90
N ASP A 27 8.84 -23.25 -6.76
CA ASP A 27 7.95 -22.43 -5.95
C ASP A 27 8.83 -21.31 -5.37
N ASP A 28 9.03 -20.24 -6.15
CA ASP A 28 9.51 -18.95 -5.63
C ASP A 28 8.40 -18.34 -4.77
N ALA A 29 8.15 -18.98 -3.62
CA ALA A 29 7.52 -18.34 -2.48
C ALA A 29 8.52 -17.31 -1.95
N SER A 30 8.60 -16.17 -2.64
CA SER A 30 9.16 -14.95 -2.09
C SER A 30 8.37 -14.63 -0.82
N SER A 31 8.92 -15.08 0.30
CA SER A 31 8.46 -14.74 1.63
C SER A 31 8.74 -13.26 1.82
N LYS A 32 7.81 -12.43 1.32
CA LYS A 32 7.74 -11.02 1.65
C LYS A 32 7.59 -10.95 3.17
N THR A 33 8.67 -10.65 3.85
CA THR A 33 8.62 -10.31 5.27
C THR A 33 7.92 -8.95 5.31
N SER A 34 6.61 -8.96 5.50
CA SER A 34 5.79 -7.75 5.65
C SER A 34 6.27 -7.02 6.89
N ALA A 35 7.17 -6.06 6.72
CA ALA A 35 7.64 -5.25 7.83
C ALA A 35 6.44 -4.53 8.45
N THR A 36 6.31 -4.63 9.77
CA THR A 36 5.26 -3.94 10.54
C THR A 36 5.69 -2.50 10.81
N PRO A 37 4.79 -1.50 10.76
CA PRO A 37 5.14 -0.14 11.12
C PRO A 37 5.66 -0.05 12.56
N PRO A 38 6.52 0.93 12.89
CA PRO A 38 6.80 1.29 14.28
C PRO A 38 5.48 1.52 15.03
N LYS A 39 5.44 1.17 16.33
CA LYS A 39 4.20 1.23 17.13
C LYS A 39 3.56 2.62 17.07
N GLU A 40 4.35 3.67 17.16
CA GLU A 40 3.88 5.05 17.14
C GLU A 40 3.16 5.39 15.83
N VAL A 41 3.64 4.82 14.71
CA VAL A 41 3.01 4.99 13.40
C VAL A 41 1.74 4.16 13.32
N ALA A 42 1.75 2.91 13.81
CA ALA A 42 0.56 2.07 13.84
C ALA A 42 -0.57 2.71 14.67
N ASP A 43 -0.25 3.25 15.85
CA ASP A 43 -1.20 3.96 16.72
C ASP A 43 -1.76 5.21 16.02
N LEU A 44 -0.90 6.02 15.38
CA LEU A 44 -1.32 7.20 14.61
C LEU A 44 -2.34 6.84 13.52
N LEU A 45 -2.06 5.79 12.75
CA LEU A 45 -2.92 5.34 11.66
C LEU A 45 -4.27 4.88 12.20
N GLN A 46 -4.26 4.09 13.27
CA GLN A 46 -5.47 3.60 13.92
C GLN A 46 -6.34 4.74 14.45
N ASP A 47 -5.73 5.74 15.06
CA ASP A 47 -6.45 6.83 15.72
C ASP A 47 -6.98 7.88 14.74
N ASN A 48 -6.33 8.08 13.58
CA ASN A 48 -6.59 9.23 12.71
C ASN A 48 -7.02 8.87 11.29
N CYS A 49 -6.71 7.67 10.79
CA CYS A 49 -6.78 7.38 9.36
C CYS A 49 -7.70 6.20 9.03
N LEU A 50 -7.62 5.12 9.80
CA LEU A 50 -8.28 3.85 9.46
C LEU A 50 -9.81 3.91 9.51
N ALA A 51 -10.42 4.93 10.13
CA ALA A 51 -11.86 5.13 10.06
C ALA A 51 -12.38 5.42 8.63
N CYS A 52 -11.52 5.94 7.74
CA CYS A 52 -11.88 6.32 6.37
C CYS A 52 -11.04 5.60 5.30
N HIS A 53 -9.81 5.19 5.63
CA HIS A 53 -8.85 4.59 4.70
C HIS A 53 -8.58 3.11 5.00
N ASP A 54 -9.64 2.35 5.28
CA ASP A 54 -9.58 0.90 5.45
C ASP A 54 -9.84 0.14 4.14
N GLN A 55 -9.80 -1.20 4.18
CA GLN A 55 -10.06 -2.03 3.01
C GLN A 55 -11.48 -1.83 2.43
N SER A 56 -12.44 -1.38 3.25
CA SER A 56 -13.86 -1.28 2.91
C SER A 56 -14.26 0.06 2.30
N SER A 57 -13.84 1.18 2.89
CA SER A 57 -14.23 2.54 2.53
C SER A 57 -13.34 3.11 1.43
N ARG A 58 -12.02 2.91 1.56
CA ARG A 58 -11.00 3.37 0.59
C ARG A 58 -11.18 4.83 0.16
N GLU A 59 -11.51 5.73 1.09
CA GLU A 59 -11.68 7.16 0.76
C GLU A 59 -10.42 7.70 0.08
N GLY A 60 -10.59 8.58 -0.91
CA GLY A 60 -9.45 9.10 -1.68
C GLY A 60 -8.64 8.02 -2.42
N ASN A 61 -9.23 6.85 -2.69
CA ASN A 61 -8.56 5.70 -3.30
C ASN A 61 -7.33 5.21 -2.51
N LEU A 62 -7.41 5.29 -1.19
CA LEU A 62 -6.31 4.92 -0.27
C LEU A 62 -6.77 3.83 0.71
N ASP A 63 -5.96 2.78 0.83
CA ASP A 63 -6.13 1.68 1.78
C ASP A 63 -4.84 1.53 2.59
N LEU A 64 -4.94 1.84 3.88
CA LEU A 64 -3.84 1.78 4.84
C LEU A 64 -3.94 0.57 5.77
N GLU A 65 -5.07 -0.11 5.81
CA GLU A 65 -5.28 -1.30 6.64
C GLU A 65 -4.49 -2.49 6.09
N SER A 66 -4.43 -2.63 4.77
CA SER A 66 -3.67 -3.69 4.10
C SER A 66 -2.21 -3.31 3.80
N ALA A 67 -1.80 -2.08 4.11
CA ALA A 67 -0.48 -1.57 3.81
C ALA A 67 0.62 -2.28 4.64
N THR A 68 1.69 -2.72 3.98
CA THR A 68 2.91 -3.16 4.66
C THR A 68 3.83 -1.97 4.94
N PHE A 69 4.86 -2.13 5.76
CA PHE A 69 5.86 -1.10 6.05
C PHE A 69 7.26 -1.43 5.52
N ASP A 70 7.35 -2.31 4.52
CA ASP A 70 8.62 -2.59 3.85
C ASP A 70 8.97 -1.45 2.89
N LEU A 71 9.67 -0.44 3.40
CA LEU A 71 10.05 0.74 2.62
C LEU A 71 11.14 0.45 1.56
N ALA A 72 11.70 -0.76 1.53
CA ALA A 72 12.61 -1.19 0.46
C ALA A 72 11.83 -1.69 -0.77
N ASP A 73 10.58 -2.13 -0.59
CA ASP A 73 9.67 -2.48 -1.67
C ASP A 73 9.11 -1.20 -2.34
N ALA A 74 9.26 -1.11 -3.67
CA ALA A 74 8.94 0.11 -4.42
C ALA A 74 7.44 0.44 -4.41
N GLU A 75 6.58 -0.58 -4.43
CA GLU A 75 5.12 -0.41 -4.38
C GLU A 75 4.70 0.13 -3.01
N THR A 76 5.22 -0.46 -1.94
CA THR A 76 5.00 -0.01 -0.57
C THR A 76 5.51 1.42 -0.37
N PHE A 77 6.72 1.75 -0.83
CA PHE A 77 7.25 3.11 -0.73
C PHE A 77 6.37 4.14 -1.44
N HIS A 78 5.89 3.84 -2.65
CA HIS A 78 5.00 4.73 -3.39
C HIS A 78 3.66 4.93 -2.65
N LEU A 79 3.10 3.90 -2.04
CA LEU A 79 1.87 4.00 -1.24
C LEU A 79 2.06 4.98 -0.06
N TRP A 80 3.13 4.83 0.71
CA TRP A 80 3.42 5.72 1.84
C TRP A 80 3.72 7.15 1.41
N GLN A 81 4.38 7.34 0.26
CA GLN A 81 4.57 8.66 -0.32
C GLN A 81 3.23 9.29 -0.75
N TYR A 82 2.33 8.51 -1.35
CA TYR A 82 1.00 8.97 -1.76
C TYR A 82 0.15 9.37 -0.55
N ALA A 83 0.18 8.57 0.52
CA ALA A 83 -0.48 8.92 1.79
C ALA A 83 0.03 10.26 2.37
N PHE A 84 1.25 10.68 2.03
CA PHE A 84 1.87 11.95 2.42
C PHE A 84 2.08 12.91 1.22
N ASP A 85 1.24 12.86 0.18
CA ASP A 85 1.47 13.71 -1.00
C ASP A 85 1.20 15.19 -0.70
N ARG A 86 2.24 16.02 -0.86
CA ARG A 86 2.22 17.47 -0.70
C ARG A 86 1.41 18.21 -1.77
N LYS A 87 1.10 17.55 -2.90
CA LYS A 87 0.27 18.15 -3.97
C LYS A 87 -1.21 18.21 -3.59
N ASP A 88 -1.70 17.16 -2.93
CA ASP A 88 -3.10 17.07 -2.50
C ASP A 88 -3.32 17.52 -1.04
N ASN A 89 -2.25 17.80 -0.29
CA ASN A 89 -2.34 18.41 1.03
C ASN A 89 -2.26 19.95 0.98
N TYR A 90 -3.10 20.62 1.78
CA TYR A 90 -2.97 22.08 1.96
C TYR A 90 -1.62 22.42 2.61
N PRO A 91 -0.92 23.47 2.17
CA PRO A 91 0.34 23.87 2.79
C PRO A 91 0.14 24.21 4.27
N LEU A 92 0.81 23.47 5.16
CA LEU A 92 0.82 23.72 6.61
C LEU A 92 1.11 25.19 6.97
N PRO A 93 2.05 25.90 6.32
CA PRO A 93 2.23 27.33 6.56
C PRO A 93 0.97 28.17 6.34
N ASN A 94 0.12 27.82 5.36
CA ASN A 94 -1.14 28.52 5.11
C ASN A 94 -2.18 28.22 6.21
N LEU A 95 -2.15 27.03 6.82
CA LEU A 95 -2.98 26.70 8.00
C LEU A 95 -2.63 27.62 9.17
N TYR A 96 -1.33 27.76 9.49
CA TYR A 96 -0.87 28.62 10.59
C TYR A 96 -1.25 30.08 10.37
N THR A 97 -1.01 30.64 9.18
CA THR A 97 -1.45 32.01 8.85
C THR A 97 -2.96 32.18 9.08
N SER A 98 -3.77 31.21 8.62
CA SER A 98 -5.24 31.26 8.80
C SER A 98 -5.65 31.19 10.27
N MET A 99 -4.99 30.36 11.08
CA MET A 99 -5.26 30.26 12.52
C MET A 99 -4.91 31.55 13.26
N LEU A 100 -3.74 32.14 12.98
CA LEU A 100 -3.28 33.37 13.64
C LEU A 100 -4.23 34.55 13.34
N GLN A 101 -4.65 34.70 12.08
CA GLN A 101 -5.61 35.74 11.69
C GLN A 101 -6.97 35.57 12.39
N ARG A 102 -7.47 34.33 12.55
CA ARG A 102 -8.71 34.06 13.30
C ARG A 102 -8.61 34.41 14.79
N LEU A 103 -7.40 34.42 15.34
CA LEU A 103 -7.14 34.88 16.71
C LEU A 103 -7.02 36.42 16.81
N GLY A 104 -7.24 37.16 15.73
CA GLY A 104 -7.19 38.62 15.70
C GLY A 104 -5.78 39.20 15.57
N LEU A 105 -4.80 38.38 15.19
CA LEU A 105 -3.44 38.83 14.93
C LEU A 105 -3.33 39.30 13.47
N GLU A 106 -2.78 40.51 13.28
CA GLU A 106 -2.50 41.08 11.96
C GLU A 106 -1.22 40.45 11.38
N VAL A 107 -1.32 39.20 10.89
CA VAL A 107 -0.21 38.45 10.30
C VAL A 107 -0.52 38.13 8.84
N ASP A 108 0.28 38.66 7.91
CA ASP A 108 0.06 38.47 6.47
C ASP A 108 0.69 37.18 5.92
N ALA A 109 1.73 36.66 6.58
CA ALA A 109 2.39 35.41 6.24
C ALA A 109 3.08 34.77 7.45
N PHE A 110 3.18 33.44 7.43
CA PHE A 110 3.99 32.67 8.35
C PHE A 110 4.91 31.72 7.56
N ALA A 111 6.22 31.73 7.86
CA ALA A 111 7.23 30.95 7.15
C ALA A 111 7.12 31.11 5.61
N SER A 112 6.97 30.01 4.88
CA SER A 112 6.85 29.99 3.42
C SER A 112 5.39 30.06 2.92
N ALA A 113 4.46 30.60 3.72
CA ALA A 113 3.07 30.71 3.32
C ALA A 113 2.91 31.58 2.06
N THR A 114 2.05 31.14 1.15
CA THR A 114 1.68 31.87 -0.06
C THR A 114 0.26 32.42 0.00
N GLY A 115 -0.41 32.26 1.15
CA GLY A 115 -1.75 32.76 1.40
C GLY A 115 -2.41 32.07 2.59
N THR A 116 -3.75 32.11 2.61
CA THR A 116 -4.59 31.46 3.62
C THR A 116 -5.24 30.20 3.07
N MET A 117 -5.76 29.36 3.96
CA MET A 117 -6.56 28.21 3.56
C MET A 117 -7.95 28.65 3.12
N ARG A 118 -8.36 28.21 1.93
CA ARG A 118 -9.72 28.42 1.44
C ARG A 118 -10.70 27.62 2.32
N GLY A 119 -11.77 28.25 2.77
CA GLY A 119 -12.85 27.59 3.52
C GLY A 119 -12.71 27.57 5.04
N LEU A 120 -11.55 27.96 5.62
CA LEU A 120 -11.38 28.08 7.08
C LEU A 120 -11.70 29.47 7.65
N LEU A 121 -11.74 30.51 6.81
CA LEU A 121 -11.95 31.91 7.19
C LEU A 121 -13.40 32.39 6.98
N ARG A 122 -14.38 31.48 6.99
CA ARG A 122 -15.80 31.89 7.05
C ARG A 122 -16.23 32.16 8.48
#